data_AF-A0A0C2ZQ74-F1
#
_entry.id   AF-A0A0C2ZQ74-F1
#
_cell.length_a   1.000
_cell.length_b   1.000
_cell.length_c   1.000
_cell.angle_alpha   90.00
_cell.angle_beta   90.00
_cell.angle_gamma   90.00
#
_symmetry.space_group_name_H-M   'P 1'
#
loop_
_entity.id
_entity.type
_entity.pdbx_description
1 polymer ?
#
loop_
_entity_poly.entity_id
_entity_poly.type
_entity_poly.pdbx_seq_one_letter_code
_entity_poly.pdbx_strand_id
1 'polypeptide(L)'
;MKKSLHVTLSLALISSLCFATSQTFQERYTEAVTMYTAGDYAGSYALFETLWELSPEDAELNFHLGRSALELKKYDEAGIAFDRVLMVNPKHARTRLEMARLYFETKQYASAQQELDEILSEKLPQNVQGMVSSMQKAIGTGESPHTFRGALMLALDYDTNIANDVGRGITQNVFTSINDKRKSAGLAEILLFNHAYDMGERGGWRWESNFLAYNKNLNQHSDRDLLIFTLGSGPTYSFDSYKLSFLASYDKVNLGSDAYLGTSGFGVNLKKIISPTLIAEADISAKRTLYDNSSSTSDFDALIYTLGFRKSFDEGSWLLSTYLSYKDDAERDKNAAQYGVSKDEWAYKMELSKELYSGIRGLVAYTHKAIGYDEYDTFLAIKRKDKEDYFTLGLSYAIDKTSSLLLNHSYTNHSSNNALGEYTKNTTSLAYIRNF
;
A
#
# COMPACT_ATOMS: atom_id res chain seq x y z
N MET A 1 -5.37 -80.32 40.44
CA MET A 1 -4.16 -79.58 40.00
C MET A 1 -4.13 -79.12 38.53
N LYS A 2 -4.97 -79.60 37.60
CA LYS A 2 -4.87 -79.23 36.17
C LYS A 2 -5.49 -77.86 35.76
N LYS A 3 -6.42 -77.27 36.53
CA LYS A 3 -7.07 -75.99 36.18
C LYS A 3 -6.24 -74.73 36.48
N SER A 4 -5.25 -74.81 37.38
CA SER A 4 -4.38 -73.68 37.73
C SER A 4 -3.29 -73.41 36.69
N LEU A 5 -2.87 -74.44 35.94
CA LEU A 5 -1.76 -74.36 34.99
C LEU A 5 -2.12 -73.62 33.69
N HIS A 6 -3.39 -73.60 33.28
CA HIS A 6 -3.82 -72.92 32.05
C HIS A 6 -3.98 -71.41 32.23
N VAL A 7 -4.32 -70.94 33.44
CA VAL A 7 -4.44 -69.50 33.74
C VAL A 7 -3.06 -68.85 33.93
N THR A 8 -2.10 -69.57 34.51
CA THR A 8 -0.71 -69.08 34.59
C THR A 8 0.00 -69.08 33.24
N LEU A 9 -0.29 -70.03 32.34
CA LEU A 9 0.29 -70.05 31.00
C LEU A 9 -0.25 -68.92 30.11
N SER A 10 -1.54 -68.59 30.20
CA SER A 10 -2.14 -67.49 29.45
C SER A 10 -1.71 -66.11 29.96
N LEU A 11 -1.60 -65.92 31.28
CA LEU A 11 -1.00 -64.69 31.83
C LEU A 11 0.49 -64.57 31.45
N ALA A 12 1.24 -65.67 31.45
CA ALA A 12 2.64 -65.66 31.02
C ALA A 12 2.77 -65.29 29.54
N LEU A 13 1.91 -65.81 28.65
CA LEU A 13 1.92 -65.49 27.22
C LEU A 13 1.50 -64.05 26.94
N ILE A 14 0.48 -63.53 27.64
CA ILE A 14 0.05 -62.13 27.53
C ILE A 14 1.16 -61.20 28.05
N SER A 15 1.80 -61.57 29.17
CA SER A 15 2.91 -60.81 29.71
C SER A 15 4.12 -60.81 28.78
N SER A 16 4.43 -61.94 28.09
CA SER A 16 5.55 -62.02 27.16
C SER A 16 5.27 -61.31 25.83
N LEU A 17 4.02 -61.32 25.33
CA LEU A 17 3.62 -60.50 24.17
C LEU A 17 3.62 -59.00 24.50
N CYS A 18 3.13 -58.60 25.68
CA CYS A 18 3.26 -57.21 26.13
C CYS A 18 4.72 -56.80 26.31
N PHE A 19 5.58 -57.69 26.82
CA PHE A 19 7.01 -57.41 26.96
C PHE A 19 7.68 -57.24 25.59
N ALA A 20 7.42 -58.14 24.64
CA ALA A 20 8.00 -58.08 23.29
C ALA A 20 7.53 -56.83 22.53
N THR A 21 6.25 -56.48 22.60
CA THR A 21 5.71 -55.25 21.96
C THR A 21 6.25 -53.99 22.61
N SER A 22 6.41 -53.95 23.93
CA SER A 22 7.04 -52.83 24.64
C SER A 22 8.53 -52.65 24.30
N GLN A 23 9.25 -53.76 24.09
CA GLN A 23 10.66 -53.74 23.71
C GLN A 23 10.83 -53.23 22.27
N THR A 24 9.99 -53.69 21.34
CA THR A 24 9.99 -53.19 19.95
C THR A 24 9.61 -51.72 19.86
N PHE A 25 8.69 -51.24 20.72
CA PHE A 25 8.36 -49.81 20.80
C PHE A 25 9.56 -48.98 21.25
N GLN A 26 10.24 -49.38 22.33
CA GLN A 26 11.40 -48.64 22.85
C GLN A 26 12.59 -48.64 21.89
N GLU A 27 12.84 -49.75 21.19
CA GLU A 27 13.87 -49.83 20.15
C GLU A 27 13.57 -48.83 19.01
N ARG A 28 12.34 -48.83 18.50
CA ARG A 28 11.91 -47.90 17.44
C ARG A 28 11.87 -46.44 17.90
N TYR A 29 11.48 -46.18 19.14
CA TYR A 29 11.52 -44.83 19.72
C TYR A 29 12.96 -44.32 19.77
N THR A 30 13.88 -45.16 20.24
CA THR A 30 15.32 -44.81 20.30
C THR A 30 15.89 -44.58 18.91
N GLU A 31 15.50 -45.38 17.93
CA GLU A 31 15.86 -45.19 16.51
C GLU A 31 15.31 -43.85 15.98
N ALA A 32 14.05 -43.52 16.25
CA ALA A 32 13.41 -42.27 15.80
C ALA A 32 14.08 -41.02 16.40
N VAL A 33 14.44 -41.09 17.68
CA VAL A 33 15.23 -40.05 18.36
C VAL A 33 16.62 -39.96 17.76
N THR A 34 17.26 -41.09 17.45
CA THR A 34 18.59 -41.11 16.82
C THR A 34 18.56 -40.42 15.46
N MET A 35 17.56 -40.75 14.62
CA MET A 35 17.32 -40.08 13.33
C MET A 35 17.09 -38.58 13.52
N TYR A 36 16.25 -38.19 14.49
CA TYR A 36 16.02 -36.78 14.82
C TYR A 36 17.33 -36.06 15.18
N THR A 37 18.15 -36.65 16.05
CA THR A 37 19.43 -36.05 16.47
C THR A 37 20.46 -36.01 15.34
N ALA A 38 20.38 -36.94 14.38
CA ALA A 38 21.21 -36.95 13.18
C ALA A 38 20.74 -35.97 12.09
N GLY A 39 19.60 -35.30 12.29
CA GLY A 39 19.00 -34.38 11.31
C GLY A 39 18.24 -35.08 10.18
N ASP A 40 18.05 -36.40 10.26
CA ASP A 40 17.16 -37.14 9.36
C ASP A 40 15.70 -36.96 9.82
N TYR A 41 15.16 -35.77 9.57
CA TYR A 41 13.80 -35.44 9.96
C TYR A 41 12.75 -36.23 9.17
N ALA A 42 13.07 -36.68 7.96
CA ALA A 42 12.17 -37.49 7.15
C ALA A 42 12.00 -38.91 7.74
N GLY A 43 13.11 -39.59 8.04
CA GLY A 43 13.09 -40.89 8.71
C GLY A 43 12.49 -40.80 10.11
N SER A 44 12.89 -39.77 10.87
CA SER A 44 12.35 -39.49 12.19
C SER A 44 10.83 -39.29 12.18
N TYR A 45 10.32 -38.43 11.29
CA TYR A 45 8.88 -38.18 11.17
C TYR A 45 8.12 -39.47 10.85
N ALA A 46 8.59 -40.25 9.87
CA ALA A 46 7.92 -41.49 9.49
C ALA A 46 7.86 -42.49 10.65
N LEU A 47 8.94 -42.63 11.42
CA LEU A 47 8.98 -43.57 12.53
C LEU A 47 8.13 -43.08 13.71
N PHE A 48 8.17 -41.79 14.05
CA PHE A 48 7.31 -41.20 15.07
C PHE A 48 5.82 -41.24 14.70
N GLU A 49 5.47 -41.13 13.42
CA GLU A 49 4.08 -41.29 12.93
C GLU A 49 3.57 -42.71 13.21
N THR A 50 4.39 -43.75 12.98
CA THR A 50 4.01 -45.14 13.33
C THR A 50 3.94 -45.39 14.84
N LEU A 51 4.82 -44.76 15.63
CA LEU A 51 4.83 -44.90 17.08
C LEU A 51 3.64 -44.17 17.71
N TRP A 52 3.23 -43.05 17.13
CA TRP A 52 2.09 -42.27 17.58
C TRP A 52 0.79 -43.10 17.57
N GLU A 53 0.59 -43.96 16.56
CA GLU A 53 -0.59 -44.85 16.50
C GLU A 53 -0.69 -45.79 17.72
N LEU A 54 0.44 -46.10 18.37
CA LEU A 54 0.53 -47.00 19.52
C LEU A 54 0.44 -46.27 20.86
N SER A 55 0.81 -44.99 20.91
CA SER A 55 0.83 -44.18 22.14
C SER A 55 0.52 -42.71 21.83
N PRO A 56 -0.73 -42.40 21.44
CA PRO A 56 -1.11 -41.06 20.99
C PRO A 56 -1.02 -39.99 22.07
N GLU A 57 -1.05 -40.37 23.33
CA GLU A 57 -0.98 -39.52 24.53
C GLU A 57 0.44 -39.17 24.98
N ASP A 58 1.48 -39.81 24.41
CA ASP A 58 2.86 -39.58 24.83
C ASP A 58 3.34 -38.20 24.38
N ALA A 59 3.53 -37.30 25.36
CA ALA A 59 3.90 -35.92 25.12
C ALA A 59 5.30 -35.74 24.48
N GLU A 60 6.28 -36.58 24.82
CA GLU A 60 7.63 -36.49 24.25
C GLU A 60 7.65 -37.01 22.81
N LEU A 61 6.93 -38.10 22.55
CA LEU A 61 6.70 -38.59 21.19
C LEU A 61 6.06 -37.51 20.31
N ASN A 62 4.97 -36.92 20.77
CA ASN A 62 4.27 -35.85 20.04
C ASN A 62 5.16 -34.61 19.84
N PHE A 63 5.99 -34.26 20.82
CA PHE A 63 6.95 -33.17 20.68
C PHE A 63 7.96 -33.44 19.57
N HIS A 64 8.55 -34.64 19.53
CA HIS A 64 9.48 -35.02 18.47
C HIS A 64 8.83 -35.14 17.10
N LEU A 65 7.61 -35.67 17.03
CA LEU A 65 6.82 -35.72 15.79
C LEU A 65 6.58 -34.31 15.24
N GLY A 66 6.14 -33.37 16.09
CA GLY A 66 5.91 -31.98 15.70
C GLY A 66 7.19 -31.26 15.27
N ARG A 67 8.30 -31.49 15.97
CA ARG A 67 9.62 -30.96 15.59
C ARG A 67 10.07 -31.48 14.22
N SER A 68 10.00 -32.79 13.99
CA SER A 68 10.37 -33.37 12.71
C SER A 68 9.46 -32.87 11.58
N ALA A 69 8.16 -32.70 11.85
CA ALA A 69 7.22 -32.11 10.90
C ALA A 69 7.56 -30.65 10.57
N LEU A 70 7.90 -29.83 11.57
CA LEU A 70 8.27 -28.43 11.40
C LEU A 70 9.52 -28.27 10.53
N GLU A 71 10.56 -29.08 10.76
CA GLU A 71 11.78 -29.07 9.93
C GLU A 71 11.50 -29.50 8.48
N LEU A 72 10.48 -30.33 8.27
CA LEU A 72 9.98 -30.72 6.95
C LEU A 72 9.00 -29.71 6.34
N LYS A 73 8.73 -28.58 7.01
CA LYS A 73 7.74 -27.55 6.63
C LYS A 73 6.30 -28.07 6.49
N LYS A 74 5.99 -29.16 7.20
CA LYS A 74 4.64 -29.70 7.37
C LYS A 74 3.95 -28.97 8.53
N TYR A 75 3.59 -27.71 8.29
CA TYR A 75 3.19 -26.77 9.35
C TYR A 75 1.89 -27.19 10.05
N ASP A 76 0.90 -27.71 9.30
CA ASP A 76 -0.38 -28.13 9.88
C ASP A 76 -0.19 -29.34 10.80
N GLU A 77 0.59 -30.33 10.35
CA GLU A 77 0.90 -31.53 11.14
C GLU A 77 1.76 -31.21 12.36
N ALA A 78 2.70 -30.26 12.23
CA ALA A 78 3.50 -29.77 13.34
C ALA A 78 2.61 -29.11 14.41
N GLY A 79 1.68 -28.24 14.00
CA GLY A 79 0.73 -27.58 14.89
C GLY A 79 -0.11 -28.59 15.67
N ILE A 80 -0.72 -29.55 14.98
CA ILE A 80 -1.53 -30.62 15.61
C ILE A 80 -0.72 -31.47 16.60
N ALA A 81 0.54 -31.77 16.27
CA ALA A 81 1.44 -32.49 17.18
C ALA A 81 1.79 -31.69 18.43
N PHE A 82 2.07 -30.39 18.28
CA PHE A 82 2.35 -29.50 19.41
C PHE A 82 1.12 -29.25 20.29
N ASP A 83 -0.06 -29.07 19.69
CA ASP A 83 -1.33 -28.91 20.43
C ASP A 83 -1.58 -30.11 21.34
N ARG A 84 -1.30 -31.34 20.89
CA ARG A 84 -1.42 -32.55 21.71
C ARG A 84 -0.50 -32.50 22.94
N VAL A 85 0.73 -32.01 22.79
CA VAL A 85 1.64 -31.83 23.94
C VAL A 85 1.07 -30.79 24.92
N LEU A 86 0.55 -29.68 24.41
CA LEU A 86 -0.02 -28.60 25.23
C LEU A 86 -1.37 -28.97 25.87
N MET A 87 -2.11 -29.91 25.31
CA MET A 87 -3.30 -30.49 25.95
C MET A 87 -2.93 -31.27 27.22
N VAL A 88 -1.81 -32.01 27.20
CA VAL A 88 -1.33 -32.78 28.37
C VAL A 88 -0.61 -31.87 29.35
N ASN A 89 0.24 -30.97 28.85
CA ASN A 89 0.98 -30.01 29.66
C ASN A 89 0.87 -28.60 29.04
N PRO A 90 -0.14 -27.80 29.45
CA PRO A 90 -0.35 -26.44 28.95
C PRO A 90 0.80 -25.48 29.23
N LYS A 91 1.76 -25.85 30.08
CA LYS A 91 2.91 -25.02 30.48
C LYS A 91 4.23 -25.55 29.92
N HIS A 92 4.20 -26.46 28.94
CA HIS A 92 5.41 -27.02 28.35
C HIS A 92 6.17 -25.97 27.53
N ALA A 93 7.08 -25.24 28.19
CA ALA A 93 7.81 -24.10 27.62
C ALA A 93 8.51 -24.42 26.29
N ARG A 94 9.07 -25.63 26.15
CA ARG A 94 9.75 -26.05 24.93
C ARG A 94 8.78 -26.16 23.76
N THR A 95 7.59 -26.71 23.95
CA THR A 95 6.57 -26.82 22.87
C THR A 95 6.04 -25.45 22.49
N ARG A 96 5.77 -24.58 23.45
CA ARG A 96 5.31 -23.21 23.16
C ARG A 96 6.33 -22.41 22.36
N LEU A 97 7.63 -22.60 22.62
CA LEU A 97 8.68 -21.97 21.83
C LEU A 97 8.67 -22.47 20.37
N GLU A 98 8.39 -23.76 20.16
CA GLU A 98 8.28 -24.33 18.82
C GLU A 98 6.99 -23.90 18.11
N MET A 99 5.89 -23.71 18.84
CA MET A 99 4.66 -23.08 18.33
C MET A 99 4.92 -21.62 17.92
N ALA A 100 5.63 -20.85 18.76
CA ALA A 100 6.05 -19.49 18.42
C ALA A 100 6.91 -19.48 17.14
N ARG A 101 7.84 -20.43 17.00
CA ARG A 101 8.65 -20.60 15.79
C ARG A 101 7.79 -20.96 14.57
N LEU A 102 6.85 -21.89 14.70
CA LEU A 102 5.92 -22.29 13.63
C LEU A 102 5.11 -21.08 13.16
N TYR A 103 4.54 -20.31 14.09
CA TYR A 103 3.83 -19.08 13.78
C TYR A 103 4.73 -18.03 13.13
N PHE A 104 5.97 -17.90 13.60
CA PHE A 104 6.95 -17.01 12.98
C PHE A 104 7.28 -17.40 11.53
N GLU A 105 7.54 -18.68 11.26
CA GLU A 105 7.84 -19.20 9.91
C GLU A 105 6.64 -19.09 8.95
N THR A 106 5.43 -19.16 9.50
CA THR A 106 4.17 -18.94 8.75
C THR A 106 3.71 -17.48 8.75
N LYS A 107 4.53 -16.55 9.26
CA LYS A 107 4.29 -15.10 9.32
C LYS A 107 3.08 -14.67 10.17
N GLN A 108 2.62 -15.53 11.07
CA GLN A 108 1.58 -15.26 12.06
C GLN A 108 2.20 -14.62 13.32
N TYR A 109 2.77 -13.43 13.18
CA TYR A 109 3.59 -12.83 14.24
C TYR A 109 2.83 -12.52 15.53
N ALA A 110 1.52 -12.24 15.46
CA ALA A 110 0.69 -12.01 16.65
C ALA A 110 0.57 -13.29 17.50
N SER A 111 0.27 -14.42 16.87
CA SER A 111 0.22 -15.73 17.53
C SER A 111 1.61 -16.15 18.04
N ALA A 112 2.66 -15.85 17.28
CA ALA A 112 4.03 -16.07 17.73
C ALA A 112 4.34 -15.28 19.01
N GLN A 113 3.94 -13.99 19.06
CA GLN A 113 4.13 -13.15 20.24
C GLN A 113 3.33 -13.67 21.44
N GLN A 114 2.08 -14.08 21.24
CA GLN A 114 1.24 -14.64 22.31
C GLN A 114 1.90 -15.86 22.95
N GLU A 115 2.40 -16.81 22.15
CA GLU A 115 3.10 -17.98 22.67
C GLU A 115 4.36 -17.60 23.47
N LEU A 116 5.12 -16.61 23.00
CA LEU A 116 6.31 -16.12 23.72
C LEU A 116 5.94 -15.46 25.06
N ASP A 117 4.83 -14.71 25.12
CA ASP A 117 4.35 -14.07 26.34
C ASP A 117 3.89 -15.10 27.37
N GLU A 118 3.24 -16.19 26.93
CA GLU A 118 2.85 -17.30 27.81
C GLU A 118 4.07 -18.01 28.43
N ILE A 119 5.16 -18.17 27.67
CA ILE A 119 6.42 -18.77 28.16
C ILE A 119 7.08 -17.89 29.24
N LEU A 120 7.03 -16.56 29.10
CA LEU A 120 7.66 -15.60 30.02
C LEU A 120 6.95 -15.48 31.37
N SER A 121 5.75 -16.05 31.51
CA SER A 121 5.04 -16.11 32.79
C SER A 121 5.69 -17.05 33.81
N GLU A 122 6.74 -17.81 33.42
CA GLU A 122 7.43 -18.82 34.25
C GLU A 122 8.93 -18.56 34.41
N LYS A 123 9.57 -19.24 35.38
CA LYS A 123 11.04 -19.21 35.56
C LYS A 123 11.72 -20.12 34.52
N LEU A 124 12.25 -19.49 33.48
CA LEU A 124 12.88 -20.19 32.35
C LEU A 124 14.39 -20.44 32.55
N PRO A 125 14.93 -21.55 32.01
CA PRO A 125 16.36 -21.73 31.79
C PRO A 125 16.95 -20.60 30.92
N GLN A 126 18.19 -20.18 31.21
CA GLN A 126 18.84 -19.01 30.59
C GLN A 126 18.96 -19.12 29.05
N ASN A 127 19.14 -20.34 28.53
CA ASN A 127 19.19 -20.62 27.10
C ASN A 127 17.83 -20.37 26.40
N VAL A 128 16.72 -20.70 27.07
CA VAL A 128 15.36 -20.46 26.55
C VAL A 128 15.03 -18.97 26.57
N GLN A 129 15.41 -18.26 27.63
CA GLN A 129 15.25 -16.80 27.70
C GLN A 129 15.95 -16.10 26.54
N GLY A 130 17.19 -16.49 26.20
CA GLY A 130 17.93 -15.94 25.07
C GLY A 130 17.22 -16.16 23.72
N MET A 131 16.65 -17.36 23.50
CA MET A 131 15.87 -17.67 22.30
C MET A 131 14.58 -16.85 22.22
N VAL A 132 13.84 -16.75 23.33
CA VAL A 132 12.61 -15.95 23.43
C VAL A 132 12.92 -14.48 23.14
N SER A 133 13.93 -13.88 23.79
CA SER A 133 14.29 -12.48 23.55
C SER A 133 14.78 -12.24 22.11
N SER A 134 15.49 -13.21 21.50
CA SER A 134 15.90 -13.12 20.10
C SER A 134 14.70 -13.18 19.15
N MET A 135 13.73 -14.04 19.43
CA MET A 135 12.51 -14.20 18.62
C MET A 135 11.55 -13.01 18.80
N GLN A 136 11.36 -12.51 20.03
CA GLN A 136 10.63 -11.26 20.30
C GLN A 136 11.31 -10.07 19.64
N LYS A 137 12.65 -10.03 19.61
CA LYS A 137 13.36 -9.01 18.86
C LYS A 137 13.13 -9.17 17.37
N ALA A 138 13.17 -10.39 16.82
CA ALA A 138 12.90 -10.64 15.41
C ALA A 138 11.46 -10.23 15.01
N ILE A 139 10.47 -10.54 15.86
CA ILE A 139 9.06 -10.12 15.73
C ILE A 139 8.95 -8.60 15.87
N GLY A 140 9.56 -8.00 16.89
CA GLY A 140 9.53 -6.56 17.15
C GLY A 140 10.33 -5.72 16.15
N THR A 141 11.34 -6.31 15.49
CA THR A 141 12.01 -5.75 14.31
C THR A 141 11.24 -6.02 13.01
N GLY A 142 10.27 -6.93 13.05
CA GLY A 142 9.37 -7.29 11.96
C GLY A 142 8.13 -6.40 11.95
N GLU A 143 8.33 -5.13 11.59
CA GLU A 143 7.33 -4.14 11.14
C GLU A 143 6.13 -3.90 12.08
N SER A 144 6.07 -2.69 12.67
CA SER A 144 4.79 -2.12 13.11
C SER A 144 3.76 -2.37 12.01
N PRO A 145 2.51 -2.77 12.34
CA PRO A 145 1.48 -2.89 11.31
C PRO A 145 1.28 -1.55 10.59
N HIS A 146 1.72 -0.44 11.20
CA HIS A 146 1.77 0.87 10.59
C HIS A 146 3.08 1.11 9.82
N THR A 147 2.96 1.40 8.54
CA THR A 147 4.01 2.03 7.74
C THR A 147 3.65 3.49 7.50
N PHE A 148 4.59 4.40 7.74
CA PHE A 148 4.45 5.83 7.45
C PHE A 148 5.49 6.25 6.41
N ARG A 149 5.08 7.11 5.48
CA ARG A 149 5.98 7.75 4.51
C ARG A 149 5.54 9.19 4.30
N GLY A 150 6.44 10.13 4.49
CA GLY A 150 6.18 11.53 4.30
C GLY A 150 7.14 12.20 3.33
N ALA A 151 6.70 13.32 2.76
CA ALA A 151 7.56 14.26 2.09
C ALA A 151 7.09 15.68 2.38
N LEU A 152 8.02 16.57 2.72
CA LEU A 152 7.82 18.00 2.78
C LEU A 152 8.53 18.64 1.57
N MET A 153 7.83 19.50 0.85
CA MET A 153 8.39 20.28 -0.25
C MET A 153 8.18 21.77 0.00
N LEU A 154 9.24 22.55 -0.18
CA LEU A 154 9.20 24.00 -0.16
C LEU A 154 9.68 24.49 -1.52
N ALA A 155 8.84 25.19 -2.26
CA ALA A 155 9.10 25.62 -3.63
C ALA A 155 8.92 27.12 -3.80
N LEU A 156 9.93 27.77 -4.36
CA LEU A 156 9.79 29.12 -4.90
C LEU A 156 9.38 28.97 -6.36
N ASP A 157 8.26 29.58 -6.75
CA ASP A 157 7.79 29.54 -8.12
C ASP A 157 7.58 30.94 -8.72
N TYR A 158 7.67 31.02 -10.03
CA TYR A 158 7.35 32.21 -10.81
C TYR A 158 6.44 31.82 -11.95
N ASP A 159 5.30 32.50 -12.03
CA ASP A 159 4.21 32.22 -12.94
C ASP A 159 3.93 33.45 -13.79
N THR A 160 3.94 33.30 -15.11
CA THR A 160 3.68 34.41 -16.03
C THR A 160 2.20 34.73 -16.22
N ASN A 161 1.29 33.88 -15.75
CA ASN A 161 -0.15 34.06 -15.93
C ASN A 161 -0.98 33.37 -14.83
N ILE A 162 -1.11 34.01 -13.67
CA ILE A 162 -1.89 33.51 -12.52
C ILE A 162 -3.41 33.69 -12.67
N ALA A 163 -3.91 34.34 -13.72
CA ALA A 163 -5.34 34.64 -13.86
C ALA A 163 -6.19 33.42 -14.29
N ASN A 164 -5.55 32.48 -14.97
CA ASN A 164 -6.22 31.34 -15.60
C ASN A 164 -6.15 30.04 -14.77
N ASP A 165 -5.12 29.87 -13.93
CA ASP A 165 -4.98 28.72 -13.02
C ASP A 165 -3.86 28.98 -12.00
N VAL A 166 -4.09 28.67 -10.72
CA VAL A 166 -3.11 28.78 -9.62
C VAL A 166 -2.79 27.45 -8.93
N GLY A 167 -3.51 26.36 -9.23
CA GLY A 167 -3.49 25.08 -8.49
C GLY A 167 -3.28 23.82 -9.34
N ARG A 168 -2.80 24.01 -10.57
CA ARG A 168 -2.79 23.03 -11.65
C ARG A 168 -2.38 21.61 -11.25
N GLY A 169 -3.26 20.65 -11.53
CA GLY A 169 -2.99 19.22 -11.32
C GLY A 169 -3.28 18.70 -9.91
N ILE A 170 -3.73 19.56 -8.99
CA ILE A 170 -4.14 19.18 -7.63
C ILE A 170 -5.67 19.32 -7.45
N THR A 171 -6.33 20.26 -8.14
CA THR A 171 -7.79 20.50 -8.08
C THR A 171 -8.43 20.61 -9.46
N GLN A 172 -9.76 20.77 -9.51
CA GLN A 172 -10.40 21.38 -10.69
C GLN A 172 -9.82 22.79 -10.91
N ASN A 173 -9.60 23.17 -12.18
CA ASN A 173 -9.02 24.45 -12.56
C ASN A 173 -9.80 25.61 -11.91
N VAL A 174 -9.09 26.47 -11.18
CA VAL A 174 -9.66 27.65 -10.54
C VAL A 174 -9.52 28.83 -11.51
N PHE A 175 -10.56 29.06 -12.30
CA PHE A 175 -10.60 30.17 -13.27
C PHE A 175 -11.11 31.43 -12.60
N THR A 176 -10.45 32.57 -12.82
CA THR A 176 -10.86 33.81 -12.16
C THR A 176 -10.97 35.02 -13.08
N SER A 177 -10.23 35.07 -14.20
CA SER A 177 -10.45 36.06 -15.27
C SER A 177 -9.63 35.70 -16.50
N ILE A 178 -10.24 35.85 -17.67
CA ILE A 178 -9.72 35.33 -18.93
C ILE A 178 -8.73 36.30 -19.63
N ASN A 179 -8.74 37.59 -19.28
CA ASN A 179 -8.08 38.63 -20.08
C ASN A 179 -7.01 39.50 -19.37
N ASP A 180 -6.68 39.22 -18.10
CA ASP A 180 -5.69 40.00 -17.35
C ASP A 180 -4.47 39.15 -17.03
N LYS A 181 -3.48 39.13 -17.95
CA LYS A 181 -2.22 38.39 -17.74
C LYS A 181 -1.47 39.00 -16.56
N ARG A 182 -1.56 38.34 -15.41
CA ARG A 182 -0.84 38.71 -14.19
C ARG A 182 0.31 37.75 -13.97
N LYS A 183 1.48 38.32 -13.71
CA LYS A 183 2.68 37.56 -13.34
C LYS A 183 2.86 37.66 -11.84
N SER A 184 3.29 36.58 -11.20
CA SER A 184 3.61 36.61 -9.78
C SER A 184 4.68 35.59 -9.42
N ALA A 185 5.42 35.88 -8.36
CA ALA A 185 6.24 34.91 -7.68
C ALA A 185 5.44 34.36 -6.48
N GLY A 186 5.60 33.08 -6.20
CA GLY A 186 4.93 32.40 -5.09
C GLY A 186 5.89 31.59 -4.23
N LEU A 187 5.43 31.30 -3.02
CA LEU A 187 5.97 30.26 -2.16
C LEU A 187 4.90 29.16 -2.08
N ALA A 188 5.28 27.94 -2.48
CA ALA A 188 4.45 26.76 -2.35
C ALA A 188 5.04 25.79 -1.32
N GLU A 189 4.19 25.30 -0.43
CA GLU A 189 4.51 24.37 0.65
C GLU A 189 3.63 23.13 0.46
N ILE A 190 4.26 21.95 0.37
CA ILE A 190 3.54 20.70 0.12
C ILE A 190 3.93 19.69 1.19
N LEU A 191 2.96 19.22 1.95
CA LEU A 191 3.10 18.10 2.87
C LEU A 191 2.36 16.90 2.28
N LEU A 192 3.11 15.84 1.99
CA LEU A 192 2.60 14.52 1.64
C LEU A 192 2.79 13.59 2.84
N PHE A 193 1.75 12.85 3.20
CA PHE A 193 1.81 11.84 4.25
C PHE A 193 1.00 10.63 3.83
N ASN A 194 1.63 9.46 3.84
CA ASN A 194 1.00 8.19 3.54
C ASN A 194 1.12 7.29 4.76
N HIS A 195 0.02 6.65 5.11
CA HIS A 195 -0.07 5.65 6.16
C HIS A 195 -0.64 4.37 5.57
N ALA A 196 -0.03 3.24 5.89
CA ALA A 196 -0.59 1.93 5.63
C ALA A 196 -0.67 1.15 6.93
N TYR A 197 -1.80 0.52 7.21
CA TYR A 197 -1.98 -0.41 8.31
C TYR A 197 -2.18 -1.82 7.76
N ASP A 198 -1.24 -2.72 8.03
CA ASP A 198 -1.36 -4.13 7.71
C ASP A 198 -2.34 -4.81 8.66
N MET A 199 -3.42 -5.38 8.11
CA MET A 199 -4.49 -5.98 8.91
C MET A 199 -4.16 -7.40 9.39
N GLY A 200 -2.95 -7.92 9.13
CA GLY A 200 -2.48 -9.20 9.64
C GLY A 200 -3.26 -10.39 9.09
N GLU A 201 -3.98 -11.11 9.97
CA GLU A 201 -4.66 -12.40 9.74
C GLU A 201 -5.63 -12.44 8.54
N ARG A 202 -6.00 -11.29 7.97
CA ARG A 202 -6.87 -11.22 6.79
C ARG A 202 -6.14 -11.45 5.45
N GLY A 203 -4.82 -11.62 5.43
CA GLY A 203 -4.08 -12.13 4.26
C GLY A 203 -4.12 -11.20 3.03
N GLY A 204 -3.28 -10.17 3.01
CA GLY A 204 -3.17 -9.24 1.87
C GLY A 204 -4.04 -7.98 1.98
N TRP A 205 -4.92 -7.91 2.98
CA TRP A 205 -5.67 -6.69 3.30
C TRP A 205 -4.82 -5.67 4.07
N ARG A 206 -4.92 -4.41 3.66
CA ARG A 206 -4.34 -3.24 4.32
C ARG A 206 -5.37 -2.12 4.36
N TRP A 207 -5.25 -1.24 5.35
CA TRP A 207 -5.91 0.06 5.30
C TRP A 207 -4.90 1.10 4.86
N GLU A 208 -5.14 1.77 3.74
CA GLU A 208 -4.24 2.82 3.24
C GLU A 208 -4.91 4.17 3.40
N SER A 209 -4.13 5.16 3.84
CA SER A 209 -4.54 6.56 3.92
C SER A 209 -3.47 7.45 3.32
N ASN A 210 -3.90 8.44 2.55
CA ASN A 210 -3.04 9.48 2.00
C ASN A 210 -3.57 10.85 2.40
N PHE A 211 -2.64 11.75 2.73
CA PHE A 211 -2.92 13.12 3.07
C PHE A 211 -1.98 14.01 2.28
N LEU A 212 -2.54 15.05 1.66
CA LEU A 212 -1.83 16.12 0.98
C LEU A 212 -2.32 17.43 1.55
N ALA A 213 -1.40 18.26 2.05
CA ALA A 213 -1.64 19.68 2.26
C ALA A 213 -0.79 20.46 1.25
N TYR A 214 -1.41 21.33 0.48
CA TYR A 214 -0.77 22.22 -0.48
C TYR A 214 -1.15 23.66 -0.14
N ASN A 215 -0.17 24.47 0.24
CA ASN A 215 -0.35 25.89 0.47
C ASN A 215 0.49 26.67 -0.54
N LYS A 216 -0.12 27.63 -1.26
CA LYS A 216 0.56 28.53 -2.18
C LYS A 216 0.20 29.97 -1.86
N ASN A 217 1.19 30.74 -1.45
CA ASN A 217 1.05 32.17 -1.23
C ASN A 217 1.70 32.93 -2.39
N LEU A 218 0.93 33.82 -3.04
CA LEU A 218 1.36 34.63 -4.16
C LEU A 218 1.74 36.03 -3.69
N ASN A 219 2.90 36.49 -4.16
CA ASN A 219 3.32 37.85 -3.89
C ASN A 219 2.36 38.84 -4.58
N GLN A 220 1.88 39.82 -3.83
CA GLN A 220 1.00 40.91 -4.32
C GLN A 220 -0.39 40.47 -4.82
N HIS A 221 -0.77 39.20 -4.67
CA HIS A 221 -2.03 38.64 -5.19
C HIS A 221 -2.66 37.64 -4.20
N SER A 222 -2.83 38.07 -2.94
CA SER A 222 -3.37 37.22 -1.88
C SER A 222 -4.83 36.79 -2.11
N ASP A 223 -5.57 37.45 -3.00
CA ASP A 223 -6.90 37.03 -3.47
C ASP A 223 -6.88 35.77 -4.34
N ARG A 224 -5.67 35.25 -4.60
CA ARG A 224 -5.38 34.05 -5.40
C ARG A 224 -4.49 33.06 -4.66
N ASP A 225 -4.23 33.29 -3.38
CA ASP A 225 -3.57 32.30 -2.52
C ASP A 225 -4.40 31.02 -2.51
N LEU A 226 -3.74 29.87 -2.48
CA LEU A 226 -4.41 28.59 -2.62
C LEU A 226 -4.04 27.69 -1.45
N LEU A 227 -5.05 27.20 -0.75
CA LEU A 227 -4.88 26.18 0.28
C LEU A 227 -5.75 24.98 -0.06
N ILE A 228 -5.11 23.82 -0.22
CA ILE A 228 -5.77 22.56 -0.56
C ILE A 228 -5.41 21.51 0.49
N PHE A 229 -6.44 20.82 0.96
CA PHE A 229 -6.29 19.59 1.72
C PHE A 229 -6.96 18.46 0.97
N THR A 230 -6.22 17.38 0.71
CA THR A 230 -6.76 16.14 0.17
C THR A 230 -6.52 15.04 1.20
N LEU A 231 -7.58 14.34 1.56
CA LEU A 231 -7.55 13.13 2.36
C LEU A 231 -8.15 11.99 1.55
N GLY A 232 -7.47 10.86 1.46
CA GLY A 232 -8.04 9.62 0.99
C GLY A 232 -7.79 8.51 2.00
N SER A 233 -8.75 7.62 2.17
CA SER A 233 -8.63 6.51 3.10
C SER A 233 -9.52 5.35 2.69
N GLY A 234 -9.02 4.13 2.84
CA GLY A 234 -9.83 2.95 2.61
C GLY A 234 -9.04 1.64 2.49
N PRO A 235 -9.76 0.52 2.30
CA PRO A 235 -9.16 -0.79 2.28
C PRO A 235 -8.52 -1.12 0.93
N THR A 236 -7.44 -1.88 1.00
CA THR A 236 -6.67 -2.36 -0.13
C THR A 236 -6.43 -3.85 0.04
N TYR A 237 -6.62 -4.62 -1.02
CA TYR A 237 -6.34 -6.05 -1.06
C TYR A 237 -5.25 -6.36 -2.09
N SER A 238 -4.19 -7.02 -1.64
CA SER A 238 -3.07 -7.46 -2.49
C SER A 238 -3.08 -8.98 -2.62
N PHE A 239 -3.05 -9.49 -3.85
CA PHE A 239 -3.03 -10.92 -4.16
C PHE A 239 -2.20 -11.18 -5.41
N ASP A 240 -1.35 -12.20 -5.39
CA ASP A 240 -0.39 -12.50 -6.47
C ASP A 240 0.42 -11.26 -6.89
N SER A 241 0.21 -10.77 -8.11
CA SER A 241 0.80 -9.56 -8.67
C SER A 241 -0.19 -8.40 -8.80
N TYR A 242 -1.35 -8.51 -8.16
CA TYR A 242 -2.43 -7.52 -8.18
C TYR A 242 -2.56 -6.77 -6.85
N LYS A 243 -2.99 -5.53 -6.93
CA LYS A 243 -3.39 -4.69 -5.81
C LYS A 243 -4.68 -3.97 -6.17
N LEU A 244 -5.75 -4.25 -5.45
CA LEU A 244 -7.06 -3.62 -5.58
C LEU A 244 -7.29 -2.67 -4.41
N SER A 245 -7.56 -1.39 -4.67
CA SER A 245 -7.75 -0.38 -3.62
C SER A 245 -9.10 0.29 -3.77
N PHE A 246 -9.79 0.48 -2.65
CA PHE A 246 -11.06 1.19 -2.56
C PHE A 246 -10.86 2.41 -1.68
N LEU A 247 -10.87 3.60 -2.26
CA LEU A 247 -10.49 4.83 -1.55
C LEU A 247 -11.67 5.78 -1.52
N ALA A 248 -12.16 6.11 -0.32
CA ALA A 248 -12.99 7.29 -0.13
C ALA A 248 -12.06 8.50 -0.03
N SER A 249 -12.40 9.61 -0.69
CA SER A 249 -11.58 10.81 -0.68
C SER A 249 -12.39 12.06 -0.40
N TYR A 250 -11.73 13.06 0.18
CA TYR A 250 -12.26 14.40 0.39
C TYR A 250 -11.18 15.43 0.08
N ASP A 251 -11.50 16.36 -0.82
CA ASP A 251 -10.68 17.52 -1.16
C ASP A 251 -11.36 18.78 -0.65
N LYS A 252 -10.65 19.65 0.08
CA LYS A 252 -11.09 21.00 0.44
C LYS A 252 -10.17 22.01 -0.20
N VAL A 253 -10.75 23.02 -0.84
CA VAL A 253 -10.01 24.09 -1.52
C VAL A 253 -10.47 25.43 -0.98
N ASN A 254 -9.52 26.24 -0.56
CA ASN A 254 -9.72 27.65 -0.25
C ASN A 254 -8.95 28.50 -1.26
N LEU A 255 -9.58 29.58 -1.71
CA LEU A 255 -9.02 30.55 -2.63
C LEU A 255 -9.01 31.93 -1.95
N GLY A 256 -7.84 32.51 -1.77
CA GLY A 256 -7.64 33.67 -0.91
C GLY A 256 -8.07 33.38 0.54
N SER A 257 -8.93 34.24 1.08
CA SER A 257 -9.51 34.05 2.43
C SER A 257 -10.73 33.13 2.45
N ASP A 258 -11.24 32.74 1.29
CA ASP A 258 -12.57 32.20 1.18
C ASP A 258 -12.53 30.69 0.93
N ALA A 259 -13.44 29.97 1.58
CA ALA A 259 -13.70 28.58 1.23
C ALA A 259 -14.29 28.56 -0.18
N TYR A 260 -13.68 27.78 -1.08
CA TYR A 260 -14.00 27.82 -2.51
C TYR A 260 -14.87 26.64 -2.92
N LEU A 261 -14.38 25.42 -2.68
CA LEU A 261 -15.13 24.20 -2.96
C LEU A 261 -14.72 23.04 -2.04
N GLY A 262 -15.59 22.04 -1.96
CA GLY A 262 -15.30 20.72 -1.41
C GLY A 262 -15.65 19.62 -2.40
N THR A 263 -14.78 18.60 -2.53
CA THR A 263 -15.03 17.45 -3.40
C THR A 263 -14.99 16.16 -2.59
N SER A 264 -16.08 15.41 -2.56
CA SER A 264 -16.10 14.06 -2.00
C SER A 264 -16.01 13.04 -3.14
N GLY A 265 -15.31 11.93 -2.94
CA GLY A 265 -15.15 10.93 -3.98
C GLY A 265 -15.01 9.51 -3.44
N PHE A 266 -15.21 8.56 -4.35
CA PHE A 266 -14.89 7.16 -4.15
C PHE A 266 -14.21 6.61 -5.39
N GLY A 267 -13.05 5.97 -5.21
CA GLY A 267 -12.24 5.41 -6.28
C GLY A 267 -11.98 3.92 -6.09
N VAL A 268 -11.96 3.19 -7.20
CA VAL A 268 -11.50 1.80 -7.30
C VAL A 268 -10.26 1.78 -8.19
N ASN A 269 -9.13 1.36 -7.62
CA ASN A 269 -7.86 1.27 -8.32
C ASN A 269 -7.40 -0.19 -8.41
N LEU A 270 -7.18 -0.68 -9.62
CA LEU A 270 -6.55 -1.97 -9.88
C LEU A 270 -5.13 -1.74 -10.42
N LYS A 271 -4.13 -2.24 -9.71
CA LYS A 271 -2.73 -2.23 -10.14
C LYS A 271 -2.26 -3.65 -10.36
N LYS A 272 -1.56 -3.89 -11.47
CA LYS A 272 -0.93 -5.16 -11.82
C LYS A 272 0.56 -4.96 -12.06
N ILE A 273 1.38 -5.69 -11.31
CA ILE A 273 2.82 -5.81 -11.54
C ILE A 273 3.00 -6.89 -12.62
N ILE A 274 3.20 -6.49 -13.87
CA ILE A 274 3.35 -7.41 -15.00
C ILE A 274 4.76 -8.03 -14.98
N SER A 275 5.76 -7.24 -14.62
CA SER A 275 7.13 -7.70 -14.38
C SER A 275 7.84 -6.74 -13.42
N PRO A 276 9.06 -7.04 -12.94
CA PRO A 276 9.82 -6.12 -12.08
C PRO A 276 10.06 -4.73 -12.68
N THR A 277 9.89 -4.59 -13.99
CA THR A 277 10.08 -3.33 -14.71
C THR A 277 8.81 -2.77 -15.31
N LEU A 278 7.66 -3.48 -15.29
CA LEU A 278 6.43 -3.05 -15.94
C LEU A 278 5.23 -3.16 -15.01
N ILE A 279 4.55 -2.04 -14.80
CA ILE A 279 3.32 -1.94 -14.01
C ILE A 279 2.22 -1.38 -14.92
N ALA A 280 1.03 -1.95 -14.82
CA ALA A 280 -0.19 -1.38 -15.38
C ALA A 280 -1.15 -1.03 -14.24
N GLU A 281 -1.89 0.07 -14.39
CA GLU A 281 -2.90 0.50 -13.43
C GLU A 281 -4.16 0.97 -14.15
N ALA A 282 -5.31 0.67 -13.56
CA ALA A 282 -6.63 1.12 -14.00
C ALA A 282 -7.37 1.72 -12.81
N ASP A 283 -7.95 2.89 -12.98
CA ASP A 283 -8.68 3.63 -11.95
C ASP A 283 -10.06 4.00 -12.47
N ILE A 284 -11.07 3.84 -11.61
CA ILE A 284 -12.41 4.39 -11.82
C ILE A 284 -12.77 5.16 -10.57
N SER A 285 -13.13 6.44 -10.70
CA SER A 285 -13.56 7.25 -9.57
C SER A 285 -14.82 8.05 -9.86
N ALA A 286 -15.74 8.03 -8.90
CA ALA A 286 -16.90 8.91 -8.87
C ALA A 286 -16.62 10.04 -7.88
N LYS A 287 -16.85 11.28 -8.29
CA LYS A 287 -16.64 12.48 -7.48
C LYS A 287 -17.86 13.38 -7.48
N ARG A 288 -18.06 14.09 -6.39
CA ARG A 288 -19.07 15.13 -6.22
C ARG A 288 -18.40 16.39 -5.70
N THR A 289 -18.50 17.47 -6.46
CA THR A 289 -17.95 18.78 -6.12
C THR A 289 -19.08 19.74 -5.76
N LEU A 290 -18.95 20.36 -4.59
CA LEU A 290 -19.85 21.39 -4.09
C LEU A 290 -19.09 22.71 -3.99
N TYR A 291 -19.60 23.76 -4.61
CA TYR A 291 -19.02 25.09 -4.54
C TYR A 291 -19.64 25.87 -3.37
N ASP A 292 -18.81 26.55 -2.58
CA ASP A 292 -19.30 27.28 -1.40
C ASP A 292 -20.08 28.55 -1.80
N ASN A 293 -19.82 29.11 -2.98
CA ASN A 293 -20.59 30.21 -3.57
C ASN A 293 -21.41 29.76 -4.80
N SER A 294 -22.57 29.17 -4.55
CA SER A 294 -23.46 28.62 -5.60
C SER A 294 -24.14 29.67 -6.49
N SER A 295 -23.95 30.98 -6.23
CA SER A 295 -24.58 32.05 -7.01
C SER A 295 -23.92 32.30 -8.38
N SER A 296 -22.67 31.85 -8.56
CA SER A 296 -21.91 32.03 -9.81
C SER A 296 -21.41 30.72 -10.43
N THR A 297 -21.42 29.62 -9.68
CA THR A 297 -20.83 28.33 -10.07
C THR A 297 -21.71 27.18 -9.63
N SER A 298 -21.93 26.21 -10.52
CA SER A 298 -22.77 25.03 -10.25
C SER A 298 -22.01 23.92 -9.56
N ASP A 299 -22.75 23.06 -8.86
CA ASP A 299 -22.24 21.78 -8.36
C ASP A 299 -22.11 20.76 -9.49
N PHE A 300 -21.16 19.83 -9.36
CA PHE A 300 -20.84 18.84 -10.38
C PHE A 300 -20.71 17.43 -9.82
N ASP A 301 -21.17 16.46 -10.60
CA ASP A 301 -20.86 15.04 -10.42
C ASP A 301 -19.96 14.58 -11.56
N ALA A 302 -18.87 13.89 -11.24
CA ALA A 302 -17.89 13.44 -12.22
C ALA A 302 -17.64 11.94 -12.13
N LEU A 303 -17.49 11.29 -13.29
CA LEU A 303 -17.02 9.93 -13.42
C LEU A 303 -15.71 9.92 -14.22
N ILE A 304 -14.65 9.42 -13.62
CA ILE A 304 -13.29 9.48 -14.14
C ILE A 304 -12.78 8.06 -14.34
N TYR A 305 -12.21 7.80 -15.51
CA TYR A 305 -11.55 6.56 -15.87
C TYR A 305 -10.09 6.87 -16.20
N THR A 306 -9.14 6.10 -15.67
CA THR A 306 -7.72 6.28 -15.98
C THR A 306 -7.06 4.94 -16.25
N LEU A 307 -6.27 4.85 -17.31
CA LEU A 307 -5.36 3.75 -17.60
C LEU A 307 -3.93 4.26 -17.57
N GLY A 308 -3.06 3.60 -16.80
CA GLY A 308 -1.67 3.98 -16.62
C GLY A 308 -0.72 2.82 -16.91
N PHE A 309 0.42 3.12 -17.52
CA PHE A 309 1.52 2.18 -17.71
C PHE A 309 2.81 2.81 -17.23
N ARG A 310 3.59 2.06 -16.46
CA ARG A 310 4.91 2.47 -15.99
C ARG A 310 5.93 1.42 -16.34
N LYS A 311 6.95 1.80 -17.11
CA LYS A 311 8.01 0.92 -17.59
C LYS A 311 9.37 1.50 -17.23
N SER A 312 10.20 0.71 -16.57
CA SER A 312 11.62 0.99 -16.41
C SER A 312 12.47 0.21 -17.42
N PHE A 313 13.59 0.80 -17.82
CA PHE A 313 14.57 0.23 -18.74
C PHE A 313 15.99 0.43 -18.17
N ASP A 314 16.97 -0.28 -18.72
CA ASP A 314 18.40 -0.16 -18.37
C ASP A 314 18.61 -0.11 -16.85
N GLU A 315 18.17 -1.18 -16.17
CA GLU A 315 18.27 -1.36 -14.71
C GLU A 315 17.61 -0.24 -13.87
N GLY A 316 16.65 0.49 -14.43
CA GLY A 316 15.91 1.54 -13.73
C GLY A 316 16.46 2.95 -13.94
N SER A 317 17.51 3.11 -14.76
CA SER A 317 18.03 4.42 -15.12
C SER A 317 16.99 5.23 -15.91
N TRP A 318 16.24 4.59 -16.82
CA TRP A 318 15.10 5.19 -17.51
C TRP A 318 13.77 4.75 -16.89
N LEU A 319 12.84 5.69 -16.77
CA LEU A 319 11.47 5.44 -16.36
C LEU A 319 10.50 6.18 -17.29
N LEU A 320 9.65 5.44 -17.96
CA LEU A 320 8.54 5.94 -18.77
C LEU A 320 7.23 5.71 -18.01
N SER A 321 6.43 6.77 -17.86
CA SER A 321 5.06 6.70 -17.34
C SER A 321 4.11 7.28 -18.38
N THR A 322 3.05 6.53 -18.72
CA THR A 322 2.00 6.99 -19.63
C THR A 322 0.64 6.85 -18.96
N TYR A 323 -0.25 7.79 -19.21
CA TYR A 323 -1.60 7.82 -18.68
C TYR A 323 -2.59 8.26 -19.76
N LEU A 324 -3.71 7.57 -19.86
CA LEU A 324 -4.88 7.96 -20.62
C LEU A 324 -6.05 8.09 -19.64
N SER A 325 -6.71 9.25 -19.62
CA SER A 325 -7.85 9.50 -18.76
C SER A 325 -9.03 10.02 -19.57
N TYR A 326 -10.22 9.60 -19.17
CA TYR A 326 -11.49 10.14 -19.64
C TYR A 326 -12.30 10.59 -18.41
N LYS A 327 -12.82 11.80 -18.44
CA LYS A 327 -13.69 12.36 -17.41
C LYS A 327 -14.98 12.82 -18.06
N ASP A 328 -16.09 12.38 -17.48
CA ASP A 328 -17.43 12.90 -17.74
C ASP A 328 -17.85 13.74 -16.52
N ASP A 329 -18.20 15.01 -16.73
CA ASP A 329 -18.47 16.01 -15.69
C ASP A 329 -19.86 16.60 -15.93
N ALA A 330 -20.83 16.21 -15.11
CA ALA A 330 -22.23 16.57 -15.27
C ALA A 330 -22.62 17.67 -14.27
N GLU A 331 -23.15 18.77 -14.81
CA GLU A 331 -23.67 19.87 -14.02
C GLU A 331 -24.98 19.47 -13.32
N ARG A 332 -25.10 19.79 -12.03
CA ARG A 332 -26.27 19.41 -11.22
C ARG A 332 -27.39 20.45 -11.18
N ASP A 333 -27.05 21.74 -11.18
CA ASP A 333 -28.04 22.83 -11.03
C ASP A 333 -28.01 23.80 -12.20
N LYS A 334 -28.82 23.48 -13.22
CA LYS A 334 -28.97 24.30 -14.43
C LYS A 334 -29.60 25.67 -14.18
N ASN A 335 -30.15 25.92 -12.99
CA ASN A 335 -30.87 27.15 -12.67
C ASN A 335 -30.10 28.08 -11.72
N ALA A 336 -29.03 27.59 -11.06
CA ALA A 336 -28.32 28.35 -10.02
C ALA A 336 -27.16 29.21 -10.52
N ALA A 337 -26.54 28.91 -11.67
CA ALA A 337 -25.31 29.58 -12.09
C ALA A 337 -25.35 30.16 -13.51
N GLN A 338 -24.56 31.22 -13.72
CA GLN A 338 -24.31 31.82 -15.03
C GLN A 338 -23.28 31.04 -15.89
N TYR A 339 -22.51 30.11 -15.30
CA TYR A 339 -21.30 29.53 -15.92
C TYR A 339 -21.14 28.00 -15.78
N GLY A 340 -22.14 27.28 -15.24
CA GLY A 340 -22.09 25.82 -15.16
C GLY A 340 -22.44 25.18 -16.51
N VAL A 341 -21.59 24.26 -16.99
CA VAL A 341 -21.73 23.60 -18.30
C VAL A 341 -21.16 22.19 -18.14
N SER A 342 -21.93 21.18 -18.55
CA SER A 342 -21.48 19.79 -18.55
C SER A 342 -20.39 19.60 -19.61
N LYS A 343 -19.41 18.74 -19.32
CA LYS A 343 -18.24 18.58 -20.20
C LYS A 343 -17.64 17.19 -20.13
N ASP A 344 -17.02 16.80 -21.24
CA ASP A 344 -16.16 15.64 -21.32
C ASP A 344 -14.70 16.06 -21.54
N GLU A 345 -13.77 15.35 -20.90
CA GLU A 345 -12.33 15.60 -21.04
C GLU A 345 -11.60 14.29 -21.34
N TRP A 346 -10.85 14.29 -22.43
CA TRP A 346 -9.81 13.29 -22.71
C TRP A 346 -8.45 13.88 -22.38
N ALA A 347 -7.66 13.17 -21.57
CA ALA A 347 -6.32 13.56 -21.22
C ALA A 347 -5.31 12.44 -21.52
N TYR A 348 -4.21 12.78 -22.18
CA TYR A 348 -3.05 11.90 -22.38
C TYR A 348 -1.83 12.53 -21.72
N LYS A 349 -1.16 11.80 -20.83
CA LYS A 349 0.10 12.21 -20.21
C LYS A 349 1.20 11.21 -20.54
N MET A 350 2.37 11.70 -20.90
CA MET A 350 3.60 10.93 -21.04
C MET A 350 4.72 11.62 -20.27
N GLU A 351 5.47 10.86 -19.49
CA GLU A 351 6.58 11.35 -18.68
C GLU A 351 7.76 10.39 -18.84
N LEU A 352 8.91 10.91 -19.24
CA LEU A 352 10.16 10.18 -19.37
C LEU A 352 11.18 10.81 -18.43
N SER A 353 11.71 10.01 -17.50
CA SER A 353 12.83 10.43 -16.66
C SER A 353 14.04 9.54 -16.85
N LYS A 354 15.23 10.13 -16.70
CA LYS A 354 16.50 9.44 -16.80
C LYS A 354 17.47 9.91 -15.73
N GLU A 355 18.12 8.98 -15.05
CA GLU A 355 19.34 9.29 -14.30
C GLU A 355 20.47 9.62 -15.27
N LEU A 356 20.89 10.89 -15.28
CA LEU A 356 21.92 11.41 -16.19
C LEU A 356 23.31 11.15 -15.62
N TYR A 357 23.45 11.33 -14.32
CA TYR A 357 24.63 11.08 -13.49
C TYR A 357 24.16 10.67 -12.10
N SER A 358 25.05 10.09 -11.29
CA SER A 358 24.69 9.68 -9.93
C SER A 358 24.06 10.84 -9.14
N GLY A 359 22.81 10.65 -8.73
CA GLY A 359 22.04 11.65 -8.00
C GLY A 359 21.43 12.77 -8.85
N ILE A 360 21.67 12.84 -10.16
CA ILE A 360 21.04 13.81 -11.06
C ILE A 360 20.08 13.08 -11.99
N ARG A 361 18.79 13.41 -11.91
CA ARG A 361 17.76 12.86 -12.80
C ARG A 361 17.03 13.96 -13.56
N GLY A 362 17.05 13.85 -14.87
CA GLY A 362 16.27 14.68 -15.78
C GLY A 362 14.87 14.10 -16.01
N LEU A 363 13.91 14.97 -16.28
CA LEU A 363 12.52 14.62 -16.57
C LEU A 363 12.02 15.48 -17.73
N VAL A 364 11.31 14.83 -18.66
CA VAL A 364 10.51 15.50 -19.70
C VAL A 364 9.11 14.93 -19.63
N ALA A 365 8.11 15.79 -19.55
CA ALA A 365 6.72 15.38 -19.59
C ALA A 365 5.91 16.19 -20.60
N TYR A 366 4.93 15.54 -21.20
CA TYR A 366 3.94 16.13 -22.06
C TYR A 366 2.55 15.68 -21.61
N THR A 367 1.61 16.62 -21.51
CA THR A 367 0.19 16.33 -21.30
C THR A 367 -0.63 17.05 -22.35
N HIS A 368 -1.52 16.32 -23.00
CA HIS A 368 -2.53 16.86 -23.91
C HIS A 368 -3.91 16.65 -23.29
N LYS A 369 -4.76 17.68 -23.32
CA LYS A 369 -6.18 17.56 -22.99
C LYS A 369 -7.03 18.08 -24.13
N ALA A 370 -8.14 17.40 -24.37
CA ALA A 370 -9.22 17.85 -25.23
C ALA A 370 -10.50 17.90 -24.41
N ILE A 371 -11.15 19.05 -24.37
CA ILE A 371 -12.34 19.31 -23.55
C ILE A 371 -13.50 19.70 -24.47
N GLY A 372 -14.59 18.93 -24.41
CA GLY A 372 -15.85 19.20 -25.08
C GLY A 372 -16.87 19.72 -24.08
N TYR A 373 -17.64 20.74 -24.48
CA TYR A 373 -18.72 21.28 -23.66
C TYR A 373 -20.07 20.94 -24.31
N ASP A 374 -21.02 20.47 -23.52
CA ASP A 374 -22.30 19.95 -24.01
C ASP A 374 -23.27 21.07 -24.40
N GLU A 375 -23.34 22.11 -23.57
CA GLU A 375 -24.19 23.28 -23.80
C GLU A 375 -23.54 24.31 -24.73
N TYR A 376 -24.39 25.15 -25.33
CA TYR A 376 -23.93 26.29 -26.11
C TYR A 376 -23.51 27.42 -25.18
N ASP A 377 -22.39 28.06 -25.49
CA ASP A 377 -22.00 29.32 -24.85
C ASP A 377 -23.10 30.35 -25.07
N THR A 378 -23.63 30.91 -23.98
CA THR A 378 -24.80 31.80 -24.00
C THR A 378 -24.56 33.10 -24.76
N PHE A 379 -23.29 33.51 -24.93
CA PHE A 379 -22.92 34.75 -25.61
C PHE A 379 -22.55 34.50 -27.08
N LEU A 380 -21.84 33.40 -27.36
CA LEU A 380 -21.28 33.12 -28.68
C LEU A 380 -22.13 32.15 -29.52
N ALA A 381 -23.12 31.49 -28.92
CA ALA A 381 -23.96 30.48 -29.58
C ALA A 381 -23.14 29.37 -30.28
N ILE A 382 -21.95 29.05 -29.74
CA ILE A 382 -21.10 27.95 -30.18
C ILE A 382 -21.00 26.90 -29.07
N LYS A 383 -20.83 25.62 -29.45
CA LYS A 383 -20.34 24.62 -28.49
C LYS A 383 -18.84 24.80 -28.32
N ARG A 384 -18.43 25.18 -27.12
CA ARG A 384 -17.03 25.41 -26.80
C ARG A 384 -16.24 24.10 -26.91
N LYS A 385 -15.02 24.21 -27.43
CA LYS A 385 -14.04 23.13 -27.47
C LYS A 385 -12.69 23.72 -27.13
N ASP A 386 -12.06 23.15 -26.12
CA ASP A 386 -10.74 23.57 -25.67
C ASP A 386 -9.73 22.47 -25.91
N LYS A 387 -8.48 22.87 -26.12
CA LYS A 387 -7.32 22.00 -26.12
C LYS A 387 -6.24 22.61 -25.28
N GLU A 388 -5.59 21.78 -24.50
CA GLU A 388 -4.53 22.20 -23.60
C GLU A 388 -3.30 21.32 -23.79
N ASP A 389 -2.19 21.94 -24.17
CA ASP A 389 -0.90 21.30 -24.28
C ASP A 389 0.01 21.79 -23.16
N TYR A 390 0.64 20.84 -22.47
CA TYR A 390 1.49 21.12 -21.32
C TYR A 390 2.80 20.37 -21.43
N PHE A 391 3.90 21.13 -21.40
CA PHE A 391 5.26 20.61 -21.49
C PHE A 391 5.97 20.90 -20.18
N THR A 392 6.66 19.91 -19.62
CA THR A 392 7.48 20.08 -18.41
C THR A 392 8.89 19.56 -18.67
N LEU A 393 9.87 20.36 -18.25
CA LEU A 393 11.27 19.97 -18.15
C LEU A 393 11.67 20.06 -16.67
N GLY A 394 12.19 18.96 -16.14
CA GLY A 394 12.60 18.84 -14.75
C GLY A 394 14.05 18.39 -14.63
N LEU A 395 14.75 18.93 -13.64
CA LEU A 395 16.07 18.47 -13.22
C LEU A 395 16.08 18.32 -11.71
N SER A 396 16.27 17.10 -11.24
CA SER A 396 16.38 16.79 -9.82
C SER A 396 17.82 16.45 -9.45
N TYR A 397 18.24 16.93 -8.28
CA TYR A 397 19.54 16.67 -7.68
C TYR A 397 19.36 16.13 -6.27
N ALA A 398 19.75 14.89 -6.02
CA ALA A 398 19.79 14.29 -4.70
C ALA A 398 20.98 14.84 -3.92
N ILE A 399 20.68 15.60 -2.85
CA ILE A 399 21.70 16.09 -1.92
C ILE A 399 22.14 14.95 -1.00
N ASP A 400 21.18 14.18 -0.52
CA ASP A 400 21.38 13.00 0.32
C ASP A 400 20.23 11.99 0.10
N LYS A 401 20.17 10.92 0.92
CA LYS A 401 19.15 9.87 0.79
C LYS A 401 17.70 10.34 1.02
N THR A 402 17.54 11.49 1.67
CA THR A 402 16.26 12.05 2.14
C THR A 402 15.99 13.44 1.59
N SER A 403 17.00 14.15 1.10
CA SER A 403 16.88 15.52 0.61
C SER A 403 17.21 15.63 -0.88
N SER A 404 16.43 16.41 -1.63
CA SER A 404 16.72 16.74 -3.02
C SER A 404 16.30 18.16 -3.39
N LEU A 405 16.92 18.68 -4.45
CA LEU A 405 16.48 19.88 -5.14
C LEU A 405 15.80 19.48 -6.45
N LEU A 406 14.75 20.21 -6.83
CA LEU A 406 14.03 20.03 -8.08
C LEU A 406 13.85 21.38 -8.76
N LEU A 407 14.48 21.54 -9.92
CA LEU A 407 14.22 22.65 -10.83
C LEU A 407 13.23 22.17 -11.88
N ASN A 408 12.04 22.78 -11.92
CA ASN A 408 11.03 22.50 -12.92
C ASN A 408 10.73 23.76 -13.73
N HIS A 409 10.64 23.62 -15.04
CA HIS A 409 10.08 24.62 -15.93
C HIS A 409 8.97 23.99 -16.74
N SER A 410 7.85 24.69 -16.87
CA SER A 410 6.73 24.21 -17.65
C SER A 410 6.10 25.30 -18.50
N TYR A 411 5.65 24.88 -19.68
CA TYR A 411 4.97 25.71 -20.66
C TYR A 411 3.59 25.14 -20.94
N THR A 412 2.59 26.01 -20.92
CA THR A 412 1.20 25.70 -21.21
C THR A 412 0.73 26.51 -22.40
N ASN A 413 0.07 25.84 -23.32
CA ASN A 413 -0.70 26.44 -24.39
C ASN A 413 -2.15 25.95 -24.30
N HIS A 414 -3.07 26.85 -24.03
CA HIS A 414 -4.50 26.58 -24.03
C HIS A 414 -5.13 27.29 -25.23
N SER A 415 -5.74 26.52 -26.11
CA SER A 415 -6.43 27.00 -27.31
C SER A 415 -7.92 26.68 -27.20
N SER A 416 -8.75 27.57 -27.73
CA SER A 416 -10.20 27.41 -27.67
C SER A 416 -10.82 27.93 -28.96
N ASN A 417 -11.92 27.32 -29.39
CA ASN A 417 -12.74 27.92 -30.45
C ASN A 417 -13.52 29.17 -29.97
N ASN A 418 -13.40 29.52 -28.70
CA ASN A 418 -13.75 30.82 -28.14
C ASN A 418 -12.45 31.63 -27.94
N ALA A 419 -12.28 32.71 -28.70
CA ALA A 419 -11.06 33.54 -28.65
C ALA A 419 -10.75 34.12 -27.26
N LEU A 420 -11.76 34.22 -26.38
CA LEU A 420 -11.52 34.61 -24.99
C LEU A 420 -10.70 33.53 -24.28
N GLY A 421 -10.99 32.24 -24.47
CA GLY A 421 -10.35 31.15 -23.74
C GLY A 421 -8.87 30.89 -24.06
N GLU A 422 -8.24 31.61 -24.98
CA GLU A 422 -6.86 31.34 -25.39
C GLU A 422 -5.82 31.95 -24.45
N TYR A 423 -4.84 31.14 -24.02
CA TYR A 423 -3.72 31.66 -23.23
C TYR A 423 -2.47 30.80 -23.31
N THR A 424 -1.34 31.46 -23.03
CA THR A 424 -0.07 30.78 -22.76
C THR A 424 0.44 31.14 -21.37
N LYS A 425 1.21 30.23 -20.79
CA LYS A 425 1.76 30.37 -19.45
C LYS A 425 3.07 29.63 -19.31
N ASN A 426 4.05 30.27 -18.69
CA ASN A 426 5.28 29.64 -18.24
C ASN A 426 5.28 29.62 -16.71
N THR A 427 5.72 28.51 -16.14
CA THR A 427 5.94 28.38 -14.70
C THR A 427 7.32 27.81 -14.46
N THR A 428 8.14 28.50 -13.68
CA THR A 428 9.45 28.01 -13.24
C THR A 428 9.42 27.86 -11.74
N SER A 429 9.88 26.73 -11.21
CA SER A 429 9.96 26.50 -9.77
C SER A 429 11.27 25.85 -9.39
N LEU A 430 11.80 26.25 -8.23
CA LEU A 430 12.90 25.60 -7.56
C LEU A 430 12.40 25.11 -6.20
N ALA A 431 12.39 23.79 -6.02
CA ALA A 431 11.88 23.15 -4.83
C ALA A 431 12.99 22.43 -4.06
N TYR A 432 12.95 22.53 -2.74
CA TYR A 432 13.63 21.63 -1.82
C TYR A 432 12.63 20.57 -1.34
N ILE A 433 13.03 19.30 -1.38
CA ILE A 433 12.21 18.16 -0.99
C ILE A 433 12.92 17.43 0.13
N ARG A 434 12.18 17.11 1.21
CA ARG A 434 12.64 16.28 2.33
C ARG A 434 11.68 15.12 2.56
N ASN A 435 12.14 13.91 2.31
CA ASN A 435 11.42 12.67 2.62
C ASN A 435 11.70 12.24 4.08
N PHE A 436 10.71 11.65 4.74
CA PHE A 436 10.82 11.13 6.11
C PHE A 436 9.93 9.92 6.37
#